data_AF-A0A7X8CLG7-F1
#
_entry.id   AF-A0A7X8CLG7-F1
#
_cell.length_a   1.000
_cell.length_b   1.000
_cell.length_c   1.000
_cell.angle_alpha   90.00
_cell.angle_beta   90.00
_cell.angle_gamma   90.00
#
_symmetry.space_group_name_H-M   'P 1'
#
loop_
_entity.id
_entity.type
_entity.pdbx_description
1 polymer ?
#
loop_
_entity_poly.entity_id
_entity_poly.type
_entity_poly.pdbx_seq_one_letter_code
_entity_poly.pdbx_strand_id
1 'polypeptide(L)'
;MNSVYIREANQSVLVQILIEILIREQIIKPDAVTEDFTHYCEKIVAVMRERMKYVGQITEDAKYFFTDDFEYDWVAFDKVLMSEGAKERLILCQEELKKLDIFSVETTENVIRNLSEKFNIKAAQFIHPLRMAISGVKGGPGLFELLEILGKEKVLLRIDRTLCQMQARKQNGM
;
A
#
# COMPACT_ATOMS: atom_id res chain seq x y z
N MET A 1 -2.91 -26.57 -4.13
CA MET A 1 -4.31 -27.05 -4.07
C MET A 1 -5.27 -25.92 -3.69
N ASN A 2 -5.00 -25.09 -2.66
CA ASN A 2 -5.95 -24.03 -2.24
C ASN A 2 -6.05 -22.80 -3.18
N SER A 3 -4.98 -22.46 -3.91
CA SER A 3 -4.96 -21.26 -4.77
C SER A 3 -5.93 -21.30 -5.95
N VAL A 4 -6.30 -22.49 -6.45
CA VAL A 4 -7.29 -22.63 -7.55
C VAL A 4 -8.69 -22.34 -7.03
N TYR A 5 -9.07 -22.92 -5.88
CA TYR A 5 -10.35 -22.68 -5.23
C TYR A 5 -10.57 -21.20 -4.88
N ILE A 6 -9.52 -20.51 -4.41
CA ILE A 6 -9.62 -19.09 -4.10
C ILE A 6 -9.90 -18.23 -5.34
N ARG A 7 -9.31 -18.56 -6.49
CA ARG A 7 -9.53 -17.79 -7.73
C ARG A 7 -10.95 -17.93 -8.24
N GLU A 8 -11.51 -19.13 -8.15
CA GLU A 8 -12.86 -19.47 -8.62
C GLU A 8 -13.94 -19.19 -7.57
N ALA A 9 -13.58 -18.95 -6.31
CA ALA A 9 -14.52 -18.67 -5.24
C ALA A 9 -15.30 -17.36 -5.47
N ASN A 10 -16.54 -17.38 -5.00
CA ASN A 10 -17.38 -16.18 -4.98
C ASN A 10 -16.70 -15.10 -4.10
N GLN A 11 -16.62 -13.87 -4.63
CA GLN A 11 -15.98 -12.76 -3.93
C GLN A 11 -16.61 -12.46 -2.58
N SER A 12 -17.94 -12.51 -2.46
CA SER A 12 -18.62 -12.23 -1.20
C SER A 12 -18.23 -13.23 -0.11
N VAL A 13 -18.04 -14.50 -0.47
CA VAL A 13 -17.58 -15.54 0.45
C VAL A 13 -16.16 -15.25 0.94
N LEU A 14 -15.25 -14.86 0.04
CA LEU A 14 -13.88 -14.50 0.43
C LEU A 14 -13.83 -13.27 1.35
N VAL A 15 -14.69 -12.29 1.10
CA VAL A 15 -14.82 -11.08 1.92
C VAL A 15 -15.35 -11.42 3.31
N GLN A 16 -16.37 -12.27 3.42
CA GLN A 16 -16.89 -12.76 4.70
C GLN A 16 -15.78 -13.47 5.50
N ILE A 17 -15.03 -14.38 4.87
CA ILE A 17 -13.90 -15.07 5.51
C ILE A 17 -12.85 -14.06 5.98
N LEU A 18 -12.52 -13.04 5.17
CA LEU A 18 -11.56 -12.01 5.55
C LEU A 18 -12.05 -11.25 6.81
N ILE A 19 -13.30 -10.81 6.82
CA ILE A 19 -13.88 -10.09 7.96
C ILE A 19 -13.87 -10.95 9.22
N GLU A 20 -14.24 -12.23 9.13
CA GLU A 20 -14.18 -13.18 10.25
C GLU A 20 -12.76 -13.33 10.81
N ILE A 21 -11.76 -13.41 9.92
CA ILE A 21 -10.34 -13.47 10.32
C ILE A 21 -9.93 -12.18 11.03
N LEU A 22 -10.28 -11.02 10.50
CA LEU A 22 -9.94 -9.72 11.08
C LEU A 22 -10.53 -9.54 12.49
N ILE A 23 -11.77 -10.00 12.71
CA ILE A 23 -12.41 -10.00 14.03
C ILE A 23 -11.71 -10.97 14.98
N ARG A 24 -11.47 -12.21 14.52
CA ARG A 24 -10.84 -13.26 15.33
C ARG A 24 -9.43 -12.89 15.77
N GLU A 25 -8.67 -12.23 14.90
CA GLU A 25 -7.32 -11.74 15.15
C GLU A 25 -7.30 -10.40 15.90
N GLN A 26 -8.47 -9.86 16.27
CA GLN A 26 -8.63 -8.58 16.97
C GLN A 26 -8.02 -7.39 16.23
N ILE A 27 -7.91 -7.48 14.90
CA ILE A 27 -7.49 -6.37 14.03
C ILE A 27 -8.61 -5.34 13.95
N ILE A 28 -9.86 -5.81 13.93
CA ILE A 28 -11.06 -4.97 14.04
C ILE A 28 -11.99 -5.51 15.10
N LYS A 29 -12.90 -4.65 15.59
CA LYS A 29 -14.00 -5.07 16.44
C LYS A 29 -15.23 -5.42 15.57
N PRO A 30 -16.13 -6.31 16.03
CA PRO A 30 -17.34 -6.66 15.27
C PRO A 30 -18.23 -5.48 14.88
N ASP A 31 -18.30 -4.45 15.74
CA ASP A 31 -19.08 -3.22 15.52
C ASP A 31 -18.44 -2.27 14.49
N ALA A 32 -17.18 -2.49 14.10
CA ALA A 32 -16.51 -1.74 13.05
C ALA A 32 -16.88 -2.22 11.63
N VAL A 33 -17.64 -3.31 11.50
CA VAL A 33 -18.05 -3.86 10.19
C VAL A 33 -19.24 -3.07 9.64
N THR A 34 -18.93 -1.98 8.95
CA THR A 34 -19.91 -1.16 8.21
C THR A 34 -19.99 -1.60 6.74
N GLU A 35 -20.96 -1.04 6.00
CA GLU A 35 -21.04 -1.21 4.54
C GLU A 35 -19.77 -0.70 3.84
N ASP A 36 -19.30 0.50 4.22
CA ASP A 36 -18.05 1.07 3.69
C ASP A 36 -16.83 0.18 3.98
N PHE A 37 -16.75 -0.39 5.18
CA PHE A 37 -15.67 -1.31 5.55
C PHE A 37 -15.75 -2.62 4.75
N THR A 38 -16.96 -3.11 4.50
CA THR A 38 -17.20 -4.29 3.66
C THR A 38 -16.75 -4.02 2.22
N HIS A 39 -17.10 -2.86 1.66
CA HIS A 39 -16.66 -2.45 0.33
C HIS A 39 -15.14 -2.26 0.24
N TYR A 40 -14.52 -1.75 1.30
CA TYR A 40 -13.06 -1.68 1.42
C TYR A 40 -12.43 -3.09 1.36
N CYS A 41 -13.00 -4.06 2.08
CA CYS A 41 -12.55 -5.45 2.03
C CYS A 41 -12.75 -6.09 0.65
N GLU A 42 -13.83 -5.77 -0.07
CA GLU A 42 -14.05 -6.25 -1.44
C GLU A 42 -12.92 -5.84 -2.38
N LYS A 43 -12.49 -4.57 -2.32
CA LYS A 43 -11.38 -4.07 -3.12
C LYS A 43 -10.07 -4.78 -2.78
N ILE A 44 -9.79 -4.99 -1.49
CA ILE A 44 -8.59 -5.72 -1.04
C ILE A 44 -8.59 -7.15 -1.56
N VAL A 45 -9.72 -7.86 -1.41
CA VAL A 45 -9.86 -9.23 -1.91
C VAL A 45 -9.66 -9.27 -3.42
N ALA A 46 -10.21 -8.32 -4.18
CA ALA A 46 -10.06 -8.27 -5.63
C ALA A 46 -8.58 -8.17 -6.05
N VAL A 47 -7.80 -7.26 -5.45
CA VAL A 47 -6.39 -7.02 -5.82
C VAL A 47 -5.42 -8.07 -5.28
N MET A 48 -5.81 -8.78 -4.22
CA MET A 48 -5.00 -9.83 -3.58
C MET A 48 -5.34 -11.24 -4.08
N ARG A 49 -6.50 -11.45 -4.70
CA ARG A 49 -7.02 -12.78 -5.10
C ARG A 49 -6.00 -13.62 -5.86
N GLU A 50 -5.36 -13.04 -6.86
CA GLU A 50 -4.41 -13.77 -7.71
C GLU A 50 -3.10 -14.14 -6.99
N ARG A 51 -2.83 -13.49 -5.86
CA ARG A 51 -1.57 -13.59 -5.09
C ARG A 51 -1.70 -14.51 -3.89
N MET A 52 -2.91 -14.70 -3.37
CA MET A 52 -3.13 -15.43 -2.12
C MET A 52 -3.39 -16.93 -2.34
N LYS A 53 -2.81 -17.77 -1.49
CA LYS A 53 -3.09 -19.21 -1.43
C LYS A 53 -4.29 -19.54 -0.55
N TYR A 54 -4.56 -18.67 0.44
CA TYR A 54 -5.67 -18.73 1.38
C TYR A 54 -5.96 -17.30 1.88
N VAL A 55 -7.18 -17.03 2.36
CA VAL A 55 -7.62 -15.66 2.70
C VAL A 55 -6.82 -15.03 3.85
N GLY A 56 -6.45 -15.82 4.87
CA GLY A 56 -5.61 -15.35 5.99
C GLY A 56 -4.24 -14.79 5.58
N GLN A 57 -3.76 -15.14 4.38
CA GLN A 57 -2.53 -14.56 3.86
C GLN A 57 -2.63 -13.03 3.67
N ILE A 58 -3.84 -12.46 3.52
CA ILE A 58 -4.05 -11.01 3.48
C ILE A 58 -3.66 -10.37 4.82
N THR A 59 -4.01 -10.97 5.96
CA THR A 59 -3.65 -10.44 7.28
C THR A 59 -2.20 -10.69 7.64
N GLU A 60 -1.49 -11.55 6.91
CA GLU A 60 -0.05 -11.78 7.05
C GLU A 60 0.77 -10.81 6.18
N ASP A 61 0.48 -10.80 4.86
CA ASP A 61 1.29 -10.12 3.84
C ASP A 61 0.86 -8.66 3.58
N ALA A 62 -0.36 -8.29 3.99
CA ALA A 62 -0.97 -7.01 3.64
C ALA A 62 -1.62 -6.28 4.84
N LYS A 63 -1.02 -6.43 6.03
CA LYS A 63 -1.42 -5.74 7.27
C LYS A 63 -1.60 -4.23 7.11
N TYR A 64 -0.80 -3.61 6.24
CA TYR A 64 -0.86 -2.18 5.92
C TYR A 64 -2.23 -1.72 5.41
N PHE A 65 -3.15 -2.60 4.99
CA PHE A 65 -4.52 -2.22 4.69
C PHE A 65 -5.34 -1.91 5.95
N PHE A 66 -5.03 -2.53 7.08
CA PHE A 66 -5.86 -2.48 8.30
C PHE A 66 -5.22 -1.69 9.44
N THR A 67 -3.92 -1.40 9.36
CA THR A 67 -3.21 -0.57 10.34
C THR A 67 -2.29 0.42 9.65
N ASP A 68 -2.13 1.60 10.26
CA ASP A 68 -1.12 2.60 9.90
C ASP A 68 0.23 2.35 10.62
N ASP A 69 0.22 1.51 11.66
CA ASP A 69 1.39 1.06 12.41
C ASP A 69 1.96 -0.25 11.85
N PHE A 70 2.34 -0.22 10.57
CA PHE A 70 3.05 -1.33 9.92
C PHE A 70 4.57 -1.12 10.01
N GLU A 71 5.32 -2.21 10.16
CA GLU A 71 6.78 -2.19 10.13
C GLU A 71 7.34 -2.11 8.71
N TYR A 72 8.60 -1.66 8.60
CA TYR A 72 9.36 -1.71 7.35
C TYR A 72 10.24 -2.97 7.32
N ASP A 73 10.34 -3.62 6.16
CA ASP A 73 11.52 -4.45 5.86
C ASP A 73 12.73 -3.50 5.82
N TRP A 74 13.48 -3.41 6.92
CA TRP A 74 14.58 -2.46 7.05
C TRP A 74 15.70 -2.67 6.02
N VAL A 75 15.91 -3.90 5.57
CA VAL A 75 16.88 -4.20 4.50
C VAL A 75 16.37 -3.64 3.16
N ALA A 76 15.06 -3.76 2.88
CA ALA A 76 14.43 -3.09 1.75
C ALA A 76 14.44 -1.58 1.87
N PHE A 77 14.12 -1.07 3.06
CA PHE A 77 14.06 0.33 3.38
C PHE A 77 15.41 0.98 3.03
N ASP A 78 16.50 0.44 3.56
CA ASP A 78 17.83 0.99 3.32
C ASP A 78 18.19 0.93 1.83
N LYS A 79 17.88 -0.17 1.14
CA LYS A 79 18.14 -0.30 -0.31
C LYS A 79 17.34 0.67 -1.17
N VAL A 80 16.09 0.95 -0.81
CA VAL A 80 15.15 1.71 -1.66
C VAL A 80 15.10 3.17 -1.24
N LEU A 81 14.81 3.45 0.04
CA LEU A 81 14.58 4.79 0.57
C LEU A 81 15.87 5.52 0.94
N MET A 82 16.96 4.82 1.25
CA MET A 82 18.26 5.47 1.50
C MET A 82 19.12 5.59 0.24
N SER A 83 18.59 5.19 -0.92
CA SER A 83 19.25 5.38 -2.21
C SER A 83 19.28 6.85 -2.63
N GLU A 84 20.24 7.21 -3.48
CA GLU A 84 20.42 8.57 -3.95
C GLU A 84 19.16 9.12 -4.63
N GLY A 85 18.73 10.32 -4.22
CA GLY A 85 17.56 10.99 -4.76
C GLY A 85 16.21 10.43 -4.29
N ALA A 86 16.18 9.37 -3.46
CA ALA A 86 14.91 8.73 -3.09
C ALA A 86 14.02 9.63 -2.23
N LYS A 87 14.62 10.43 -1.34
CA LYS A 87 13.90 11.39 -0.51
C LYS A 87 13.22 12.45 -1.38
N GLU A 88 13.97 13.00 -2.32
CA GLU A 88 13.54 14.06 -3.24
C GLU A 88 12.42 13.55 -4.15
N ARG A 89 12.56 12.33 -4.69
CA ARG A 89 11.50 11.67 -5.47
C ARG A 89 10.23 11.45 -4.64
N LEU A 90 10.36 11.05 -3.38
CA LEU A 90 9.20 10.82 -2.51
C LEU A 90 8.48 12.14 -2.17
N ILE A 91 9.23 13.23 -1.94
CA ILE A 91 8.67 14.59 -1.77
C ILE A 91 7.92 15.02 -3.03
N LEU A 92 8.51 14.86 -4.22
CA LEU A 92 7.84 15.19 -5.48
C LEU A 92 6.54 14.40 -5.69
N CYS A 93 6.56 13.09 -5.39
CA CYS A 93 5.34 12.27 -5.40
C CYS A 93 4.27 12.86 -4.47
N GLN A 94 4.65 13.21 -3.23
CA GLN A 94 3.74 13.79 -2.26
C GLN A 94 3.12 15.10 -2.76
N GLU A 95 3.94 16.01 -3.29
CA GLU A 95 3.53 17.31 -3.78
C GLU A 95 2.52 17.20 -4.93
N GLU A 96 2.77 16.31 -5.90
CA GLU A 96 1.85 16.12 -7.04
C GLU A 96 0.59 15.34 -6.65
N LEU A 97 0.71 14.28 -5.83
CA LEU A 97 -0.45 13.53 -5.34
C LEU A 97 -1.38 14.39 -4.48
N LYS A 98 -0.84 15.36 -3.73
CA LYS A 98 -1.62 16.30 -2.93
C LYS A 98 -2.52 17.21 -3.79
N LYS A 99 -2.18 17.45 -5.05
CA LYS A 99 -2.95 18.31 -5.97
C LYS A 99 -4.12 17.60 -6.64
N LEU A 100 -4.22 16.27 -6.53
CA LEU A 100 -5.29 15.51 -7.17
C LEU A 100 -6.63 15.71 -6.45
N ASP A 101 -7.67 16.12 -7.19
CA ASP A 101 -9.06 16.13 -6.69
C ASP A 101 -9.65 14.72 -6.68
N ILE A 102 -9.35 13.94 -7.72
CA ILE A 102 -9.78 12.54 -7.85
C ILE A 102 -8.57 11.64 -7.57
N PHE A 103 -8.67 10.79 -6.56
CA PHE A 103 -7.61 9.87 -6.16
C PHE A 103 -7.91 8.44 -6.63
N SER A 104 -7.59 8.17 -7.90
CA SER A 104 -7.91 6.92 -8.60
C SER A 104 -6.65 6.26 -9.16
N VAL A 105 -6.76 5.01 -9.62
CA VAL A 105 -5.70 4.31 -10.35
C VAL A 105 -5.16 5.17 -11.50
N GLU A 106 -6.04 5.69 -12.35
CA GLU A 106 -5.66 6.45 -13.54
C GLU A 106 -4.96 7.77 -13.19
N THR A 107 -5.55 8.56 -12.28
CA THR A 107 -5.00 9.87 -11.92
C THR A 107 -3.67 9.76 -11.19
N THR A 108 -3.51 8.76 -10.31
CA THR A 108 -2.25 8.52 -9.60
C THR A 108 -1.17 7.94 -10.51
N GLU A 109 -1.54 7.09 -11.48
CA GLU A 109 -0.61 6.59 -12.50
C GLU A 109 -0.09 7.73 -13.39
N ASN A 110 -0.98 8.61 -13.86
CA ASN A 110 -0.62 9.76 -14.68
C ASN A 110 0.37 10.69 -13.95
N VAL A 111 0.20 10.92 -12.65
CA VAL A 111 1.17 11.69 -11.84
C VAL A 111 2.57 11.07 -11.92
N ILE A 112 2.68 9.76 -11.70
CA ILE A 112 3.99 9.08 -11.70
C ILE A 112 4.60 9.05 -13.11
N ARG A 113 3.79 8.86 -14.15
CA ARG A 113 4.24 8.93 -15.55
C ARG A 113 4.76 10.32 -15.91
N ASN A 114 4.02 11.38 -15.57
CA ASN A 114 4.43 12.76 -15.81
C ASN A 114 5.73 13.11 -15.08
N LEU A 115 5.91 12.66 -13.83
CA LEU A 115 7.18 12.82 -13.10
C LEU A 115 8.32 12.06 -13.78
N SER A 116 8.07 10.82 -14.21
CA SER A 116 9.04 10.00 -14.96
C SER A 116 9.54 10.71 -16.22
N GLU A 117 8.62 11.27 -17.02
CA GLU A 117 8.94 12.01 -18.24
C GLU A 117 9.64 13.34 -17.95
N LYS A 118 9.10 14.15 -17.03
CA LYS A 118 9.64 15.47 -16.67
C LYS A 118 11.09 15.42 -16.20
N PHE A 119 11.44 14.40 -15.41
CA PHE A 119 12.78 14.26 -14.85
C PHE A 119 13.66 13.28 -15.66
N ASN A 120 13.15 12.72 -16.77
CA ASN A 120 13.82 11.72 -17.60
C ASN A 120 14.38 10.54 -16.78
N ILE A 121 13.56 10.03 -15.87
CA ILE A 121 13.90 8.96 -14.93
C ILE A 121 12.87 7.84 -15.08
N LYS A 122 13.27 6.58 -14.95
CA LYS A 122 12.33 5.44 -15.01
C LYS A 122 11.27 5.52 -13.90
N ALA A 123 10.00 5.33 -14.23
CA ALA A 123 8.87 5.31 -13.28
C ALA A 123 9.12 4.41 -12.06
N ALA A 124 9.81 3.28 -12.23
CA ALA A 124 10.21 2.38 -11.15
C ALA A 124 10.97 3.09 -10.01
N GLN A 125 11.74 4.14 -10.30
CA GLN A 125 12.48 4.91 -9.29
C GLN A 125 11.57 5.80 -8.42
N PHE A 126 10.33 6.05 -8.83
CA PHE A 126 9.28 6.67 -8.01
C PHE A 126 8.38 5.60 -7.35
N ILE A 127 8.03 4.56 -8.10
CA ILE A 127 7.13 3.48 -7.67
C ILE A 127 7.69 2.74 -6.45
N HIS A 128 8.98 2.36 -6.46
CA HIS A 128 9.55 1.58 -5.35
C HIS A 128 9.62 2.37 -4.03
N PRO A 129 10.13 3.62 -4.00
CA PRO A 129 10.05 4.45 -2.79
C PRO A 129 8.62 4.66 -2.31
N LEU A 130 7.69 4.98 -3.21
CA LEU A 130 6.30 5.24 -2.84
C LEU A 130 5.63 4.00 -2.24
N ARG A 131 5.84 2.81 -2.82
CA ARG A 131 5.37 1.55 -2.24
C ARG A 131 5.93 1.34 -0.85
N MET A 132 7.26 1.44 -0.71
CA MET A 132 7.90 1.23 0.58
C MET A 132 7.33 2.19 1.63
N ALA A 133 7.13 3.45 1.28
CA ALA A 133 6.59 4.46 2.17
C ALA A 133 5.17 4.13 2.67
N ILE A 134 4.30 3.62 1.81
CA ILE A 134 2.89 3.41 2.16
C ILE A 134 2.57 2.00 2.66
N SER A 135 3.45 1.01 2.46
CA SER A 135 3.18 -0.39 2.83
C SER A 135 4.28 -1.08 3.62
N GLY A 136 5.48 -0.49 3.72
CA GLY A 136 6.61 -1.09 4.46
C GLY A 136 7.26 -2.28 3.77
N VAL A 137 6.78 -2.68 2.59
CA VAL A 137 7.19 -3.91 1.89
C VAL A 137 7.53 -3.66 0.42
N LYS A 138 8.36 -4.54 -0.16
CA LYS A 138 8.74 -4.46 -1.59
C LYS A 138 7.65 -4.95 -2.55
N GLY A 139 6.80 -5.86 -2.09
CA GLY A 139 5.78 -6.55 -2.89
C GLY A 139 4.35 -6.10 -2.57
N GLY A 140 3.37 -6.77 -3.17
CA GLY A 140 1.95 -6.51 -2.93
C GLY A 140 1.15 -6.34 -4.23
N PRO A 141 -0.10 -5.83 -4.15
CA PRO A 141 -0.92 -5.51 -5.31
C PRO A 141 -0.29 -4.38 -6.13
N GLY A 142 -0.84 -4.05 -7.30
CA GLY A 142 -0.36 -2.93 -8.11
C GLY A 142 -0.31 -1.64 -7.29
N LEU A 143 0.68 -0.78 -7.56
CA LEU A 143 0.89 0.41 -6.71
C LEU A 143 -0.30 1.35 -6.79
N PHE A 144 -0.85 1.56 -7.98
CA PHE A 144 -1.95 2.50 -8.19
C PHE A 144 -3.27 1.99 -7.58
N GLU A 145 -3.51 0.67 -7.65
CA GLU A 145 -4.63 0.03 -6.93
C GLU A 145 -4.47 0.20 -5.41
N LEU A 146 -3.25 0.01 -4.90
CA LEU A 146 -2.94 0.23 -3.49
C LEU A 146 -3.18 1.69 -3.06
N LEU A 147 -2.75 2.65 -3.88
CA LEU A 147 -2.99 4.07 -3.63
C LEU A 147 -4.49 4.36 -3.56
N GLU A 148 -5.26 3.94 -4.57
CA GLU A 148 -6.71 4.15 -4.62
C GLU A 148 -7.41 3.53 -3.41
N ILE A 149 -7.07 2.30 -3.04
CA ILE A 149 -7.66 1.62 -1.88
C ILE A 149 -7.36 2.38 -0.60
N LEU A 150 -6.09 2.74 -0.34
CA LEU A 150 -5.72 3.46 0.89
C LEU A 150 -6.32 4.86 0.96
N GLY A 151 -6.50 5.51 -0.18
CA GLY A 151 -7.00 6.87 -0.29
C GLY A 151 -5.94 7.94 -0.02
N LYS A 152 -6.24 9.16 -0.49
CA LYS A 152 -5.31 10.30 -0.52
C LYS A 152 -4.73 10.63 0.85
N GLU A 153 -5.59 10.81 1.86
CA GLU A 153 -5.18 11.29 3.19
C GLU A 153 -4.19 10.32 3.85
N LYS A 154 -4.51 9.03 3.83
CA LYS A 154 -3.67 7.97 4.40
C LYS A 154 -2.34 7.86 3.66
N VAL A 155 -2.35 7.95 2.32
CA VAL A 155 -1.12 7.95 1.52
C VAL A 155 -0.21 9.11 1.92
N LEU A 156 -0.74 10.34 1.98
CA LEU A 156 0.06 11.52 2.31
C LEU A 156 0.64 11.43 3.73
N LEU A 157 -0.17 10.99 4.70
CA LEU A 157 0.27 10.78 6.08
C LEU A 157 1.40 9.74 6.18
N ARG A 158 1.30 8.64 5.43
CA ARG A 158 2.33 7.59 5.42
C ARG A 158 3.62 8.05 4.73
N ILE A 159 3.51 8.90 3.72
CA ILE A 159 4.69 9.55 3.12
C ILE A 159 5.37 10.45 4.15
N ASP A 160 4.63 11.30 4.87
CA ASP A 160 5.18 12.15 5.94
C ASP A 160 5.89 11.32 7.02
N ARG A 161 5.23 10.28 7.52
CA ARG A 161 5.81 9.32 8.47
C ARG A 161 7.14 8.76 7.95
N THR A 162 7.17 8.36 6.68
CA THR A 162 8.37 7.79 6.05
C THR A 162 9.49 8.81 5.93
N LEU A 163 9.20 10.05 5.55
CA LEU A 163 10.20 11.12 5.46
C LEU A 163 10.85 11.41 6.82
N CYS A 164 10.06 11.40 7.90
CA CYS A 164 10.59 11.49 9.28
C CYS A 164 11.49 10.29 9.61
N GLN A 165 11.08 9.07 9.27
CA GLN A 165 11.88 7.86 9.50
C GLN A 165 13.21 7.87 8.73
N MET A 166 13.20 8.34 7.48
CA MET A 166 14.43 8.50 6.69
C MET A 166 15.40 9.49 7.33
N GLN A 167 14.91 10.57 7.93
CA GLN A 167 15.74 11.53 8.64
C GLN A 167 16.35 10.93 9.91
N ALA A 168 15.55 10.25 10.73
CA ALA A 168 16.05 9.56 11.92
C ALA A 168 17.07 8.46 11.57
N ARG A 169 16.83 7.69 10.51
CA ARG A 169 17.74 6.65 10.04
C ARG A 169 19.11 7.21 9.61
N LYS A 170 19.15 8.37 8.95
CA LYS A 170 20.42 9.06 8.61
C LYS A 170 21.18 9.49 9.85
N GLN A 171 20.50 9.99 10.89
CA GLN A 171 21.14 10.44 12.14
C GLN A 171 21.70 9.28 12.97
N ASN A 172 21.08 8.10 12.93
CA ASN A 172 21.53 6.91 13.65
C ASN A 172 22.60 6.09 12.91
N GLY A 173 22.84 6.38 11.62
CA GLY A 173 23.86 5.73 10.79
C GLY A 173 25.10 6.58 10.53
N MET A 174 25.14 7.82 11.05
CA MET A 174 26.33 8.66 11.20
C MET A 174 26.91 8.47 12.60
#